data_AF-A0AAU6DJ16-F1
#
_entry.id   AF-A0AAU6DJ16-F1
#
_cell.length_a   1.000
_cell.length_b   1.000
_cell.length_c   1.000
_cell.angle_alpha   90.00
_cell.angle_beta   90.00
_cell.angle_gamma   90.00
#
_symmetry.space_group_name_H-M   'P 1'
#
loop_
_entity.id
_entity.type
_entity.pdbx_description
1 polymer ?
#
loop_
_entity_poly.entity_id
_entity_poly.type
_entity_poly.pdbx_seq_one_letter_code
_entity_poly.pdbx_strand_id
1 'polypeptide(L)'
;MADQAGDADVREVLEQAFKDAELEWESPEPGSYVVKLPGTRKLSTTCSLIVGKHSLSVNAFVIRHPDENDAAVHRWLLERNLRLYGVSYAIDSLGDIYLAGKLPLSVVTPDEIDRLLGSVLEAADGPFNTLLELGFASAIKREYAWRVSRGEPTRNLDAFTHLTRESSS
;
A
#
# COMPACT_ATOMS: atom_id res chain seq x y z
N MET A 1 -19.94 18.19 -23.74
CA MET A 1 -20.99 17.99 -22.71
C MET A 1 -21.14 16.54 -22.28
N ALA A 2 -20.92 15.52 -23.14
CA ALA A 2 -21.00 14.11 -22.72
C ALA A 2 -19.88 13.65 -21.77
N ASP A 3 -18.63 14.14 -21.94
CA ASP A 3 -17.49 13.79 -21.06
C ASP A 3 -17.71 14.21 -19.59
N GLN A 4 -18.35 15.37 -19.34
CA GLN A 4 -18.52 15.89 -17.98
C GLN A 4 -19.60 15.16 -17.16
N ALA A 5 -20.57 14.54 -17.83
CA ALA A 5 -21.62 13.77 -17.15
C ALA A 5 -21.09 12.42 -16.65
N GLY A 6 -20.21 11.77 -17.42
CA GLY A 6 -19.55 10.53 -16.99
C GLY A 6 -18.56 10.73 -15.84
N ASP A 7 -17.82 11.85 -15.84
CA ASP A 7 -16.89 12.18 -14.75
C ASP A 7 -17.59 12.57 -13.44
N ALA A 8 -18.80 13.14 -13.51
CA ALA A 8 -19.62 13.43 -12.32
C ALA A 8 -20.13 12.13 -11.69
N ASP A 9 -20.61 11.18 -12.50
CA ASP A 9 -21.10 9.87 -12.07
C ASP A 9 -19.99 9.05 -11.38
N VAL A 10 -18.79 9.01 -11.96
CA VAL A 10 -17.64 8.31 -11.37
C VAL A 10 -17.26 8.85 -9.98
N ARG A 11 -17.27 10.18 -9.82
CA ARG A 11 -16.94 10.82 -8.54
C ARG A 11 -17.97 10.49 -7.47
N GLU A 12 -19.25 10.53 -7.82
CA GLU A 12 -20.32 10.13 -6.90
C GLU A 12 -20.20 8.66 -6.47
N VAL A 13 -19.87 7.77 -7.41
CA VAL A 13 -19.61 6.34 -7.11
C VAL A 13 -18.46 6.18 -6.12
N LEU A 14 -17.33 6.86 -6.34
CA LEU A 14 -16.18 6.81 -5.45
C LEU A 14 -16.53 7.32 -4.05
N GLU A 15 -17.16 8.49 -3.96
CA GLU A 15 -17.53 9.09 -2.68
C GLU A 15 -18.54 8.25 -1.91
N GLN A 16 -19.48 7.59 -2.60
CA GLN A 16 -20.40 6.66 -1.93
C GLN A 16 -19.69 5.40 -1.46
N ALA A 17 -18.82 4.80 -2.28
CA ALA A 17 -18.06 3.64 -1.85
C ALA A 17 -17.22 3.94 -0.59
N PHE A 18 -16.61 5.12 -0.50
CA PHE A 18 -15.85 5.51 0.69
C PHE A 18 -16.73 5.72 1.92
N LYS A 19 -17.93 6.28 1.75
CA LYS A 19 -18.90 6.47 2.84
C LYS A 19 -19.46 5.15 3.35
N ASP A 20 -19.84 4.26 2.43
CA ASP A 20 -20.40 2.94 2.74
C ASP A 20 -19.37 2.06 3.48
N ALA A 21 -18.09 2.20 3.13
CA ALA A 21 -16.98 1.53 3.80
C ALA A 21 -16.47 2.26 5.05
N GLU A 22 -17.11 3.38 5.45
CA GLU A 22 -16.73 4.22 6.59
C GLU A 22 -15.24 4.66 6.59
N LEU A 23 -14.69 4.92 5.40
CA LEU A 23 -13.28 5.27 5.23
C LEU A 23 -13.04 6.76 5.44
N GLU A 24 -11.92 7.10 6.08
CA GLU A 24 -11.43 8.47 6.09
C GLU A 24 -10.85 8.82 4.71
N TRP A 25 -11.35 9.89 4.09
CA TRP A 25 -10.82 10.39 2.83
C TRP A 25 -10.86 11.91 2.74
N GLU A 26 -9.97 12.46 1.92
CA GLU A 26 -9.94 13.86 1.54
C GLU A 26 -9.86 13.99 0.01
N SER A 27 -10.31 15.13 -0.52
CA SER A 27 -10.19 15.46 -1.94
C SER A 27 -9.44 16.78 -2.10
N PRO A 28 -8.10 16.73 -2.30
CA PRO A 28 -7.28 17.94 -2.42
C PRO A 28 -7.62 18.77 -3.66
N GLU A 29 -8.00 18.08 -4.74
CA GLU A 29 -8.40 18.67 -6.01
C GLU A 29 -9.61 17.91 -6.57
N PRO A 30 -10.49 18.55 -7.36
CA PRO A 30 -11.62 17.85 -7.97
C PRO A 30 -11.19 16.62 -8.77
N GLY A 31 -11.70 15.44 -8.39
CA GLY A 31 -11.34 14.17 -9.02
C GLY A 31 -10.06 13.53 -8.48
N SER A 32 -9.38 14.14 -7.51
CA SER A 32 -8.30 13.54 -6.74
C SER A 32 -8.79 13.21 -5.34
N TYR A 33 -8.57 11.97 -4.91
CA TYR A 33 -8.98 11.45 -3.62
C TYR A 33 -7.80 10.79 -2.92
N VAL A 34 -7.67 11.02 -1.63
CA VAL A 34 -6.70 10.36 -0.76
C VAL A 34 -7.48 9.65 0.35
N VAL A 35 -7.48 8.33 0.31
CA VAL A 35 -8.24 7.46 1.20
C VAL A 35 -7.28 6.75 2.15
N LYS A 36 -7.62 6.67 3.43
CA LYS A 36 -6.87 5.88 4.42
C LYS A 36 -7.55 4.53 4.61
N LEU A 37 -6.84 3.47 4.25
CA LEU A 37 -7.27 2.10 4.46
C LEU A 37 -6.71 1.57 5.79
N PRO A 38 -7.57 1.12 6.73
CA PRO A 38 -7.12 0.59 8.02
C PRO A 38 -6.50 -0.80 7.83
N GLY A 39 -5.22 -0.94 8.19
CA GLY A 39 -4.50 -2.22 8.13
C GLY A 39 -4.32 -2.86 9.51
N THR A 40 -3.99 -4.15 9.51
CA THR A 40 -3.75 -4.92 10.74
C THR A 40 -2.28 -4.93 11.15
N ARG A 41 -1.36 -4.94 10.17
CA ARG A 41 0.10 -4.98 10.37
C ARG A 41 0.71 -3.59 10.17
N LYS A 42 0.26 -2.89 9.13
CA LYS A 42 0.55 -1.50 8.84
C LYS A 42 -0.61 -0.66 9.36
N LEU A 43 -0.33 0.25 10.29
CA LEU A 43 -1.33 1.08 10.98
C LEU A 43 -2.38 1.70 10.04
N SER A 44 -1.92 2.21 8.88
CA SER A 44 -2.79 2.64 7.80
C SER A 44 -2.05 2.62 6.47
N THR A 45 -2.78 2.34 5.39
CA THR A 45 -2.29 2.47 4.02
C THR A 45 -3.00 3.62 3.34
N THR A 46 -2.24 4.64 2.93
CA THR A 46 -2.77 5.74 2.14
C THR A 46 -2.88 5.32 0.68
N CYS A 47 -4.08 5.40 0.13
CA CYS A 47 -4.42 5.10 -1.25
C CYS A 47 -4.89 6.39 -1.95
N SER A 48 -4.21 6.77 -3.03
CA SER A 48 -4.59 7.88 -3.90
C SER A 48 -5.36 7.36 -5.10
N LEU A 49 -6.52 7.97 -5.37
CA LEU A 49 -7.34 7.70 -6.55
C LEU A 49 -7.50 9.00 -7.34
N ILE A 50 -7.12 8.97 -8.62
CA ILE A 50 -7.17 10.14 -9.50
C ILE A 50 -8.02 9.81 -10.72
N VAL A 51 -9.15 10.50 -10.84
CA VAL A 51 -10.05 10.47 -11.99
C VAL A 51 -9.45 11.34 -13.10
N GLY A 52 -8.84 10.70 -14.08
CA GLY A 52 -8.45 11.36 -15.32
C GLY A 52 -9.55 11.26 -16.36
N LYS A 53 -9.34 11.93 -17.50
CA LYS A 53 -10.33 12.00 -18.60
C LYS A 53 -10.89 10.66 -19.10
N HIS A 54 -10.10 9.59 -19.02
CA HIS A 54 -10.46 8.27 -19.57
C HIS A 54 -10.19 7.11 -18.61
N SER A 55 -9.62 7.39 -17.44
CA SER A 55 -9.17 6.34 -16.54
C SER A 55 -9.10 6.80 -15.10
N LEU A 56 -9.43 5.90 -14.20
CA LEU A 56 -9.12 6.00 -12.78
C LEU A 56 -7.72 5.46 -12.55
N SER A 57 -6.82 6.30 -12.02
CA SER A 57 -5.50 5.87 -11.56
C SER A 57 -5.54 5.62 -10.07
N VAL A 58 -4.91 4.54 -9.61
CA VAL A 58 -4.83 4.17 -8.20
C VAL A 58 -3.38 3.98 -7.83
N ASN A 59 -2.93 4.63 -6.76
CA ASN A 59 -1.58 4.53 -6.24
C ASN A 59 -1.60 4.42 -4.71
N ALA A 60 -0.96 3.42 -4.13
CA ALA A 60 -0.82 3.29 -2.69
C ALA A 60 0.64 3.07 -2.31
N PHE A 61 1.15 3.85 -1.37
CA PHE A 61 2.50 3.68 -0.86
C PHE A 61 2.58 2.43 0.01
N VAL A 62 3.50 1.51 -0.30
CA VAL A 62 3.67 0.26 0.46
C VAL A 62 4.80 0.42 1.47
N ILE A 63 6.01 0.67 1.00
CA ILE A 63 7.21 0.79 1.84
C ILE A 63 8.27 1.62 1.10
N ARG A 64 9.13 2.27 1.87
CA ARG A 64 10.31 2.97 1.33
C ARG A 64 11.27 1.99 0.67
N HIS A 65 12.19 2.53 -0.12
CA HIS A 65 13.30 1.79 -0.71
C HIS A 65 13.96 0.84 0.32
N PRO A 66 14.11 -0.46 -0.02
CA PRO A 66 14.84 -1.43 0.79
C PRO A 66 16.23 -0.90 1.18
N ASP A 67 16.64 -1.14 2.43
CA ASP A 67 18.00 -0.78 2.87
C ASP A 67 19.03 -1.79 2.32
N GLU A 68 18.58 -3.01 1.99
CA GLU A 68 19.39 -4.08 1.45
C GLU A 68 18.56 -5.04 0.56
N ASN A 69 19.26 -5.86 -0.23
CA ASN A 69 18.68 -7.01 -0.95
C ASN A 69 17.57 -6.68 -1.98
N ASP A 70 17.72 -5.57 -2.71
CA ASP A 70 16.77 -5.09 -3.73
C ASP A 70 16.34 -6.18 -4.70
N ALA A 71 17.30 -6.97 -5.21
CA ALA A 71 17.01 -8.01 -6.19
C ALA A 71 16.02 -9.08 -5.67
N ALA A 72 16.14 -9.48 -4.40
CA ALA A 72 15.22 -10.44 -3.81
C ALA A 72 13.85 -9.81 -3.53
N VAL A 73 13.84 -8.57 -3.03
CA VAL A 73 12.59 -7.82 -2.81
C VAL A 73 11.84 -7.66 -4.14
N HIS A 74 12.50 -7.16 -5.18
CA HIS A 74 11.88 -6.93 -6.48
C HIS A 74 11.38 -8.22 -7.13
N ARG A 75 12.18 -9.29 -7.06
CA ARG A 75 11.75 -10.61 -7.53
C ARG A 75 10.49 -11.07 -6.81
N TRP A 76 10.46 -10.97 -5.49
CA TRP A 76 9.32 -11.37 -4.68
C TRP A 76 8.06 -10.58 -5.03
N LEU A 77 8.18 -9.26 -5.22
CA LEU A 77 7.09 -8.39 -5.66
C LEU A 77 6.56 -8.81 -7.04
N LEU A 78 7.46 -9.06 -8.00
CA LEU A 78 7.10 -9.50 -9.35
C LEU A 78 6.40 -10.87 -9.36
N GLU A 79 6.86 -11.82 -8.55
CA GLU A 79 6.20 -13.12 -8.39
C GLU A 79 4.79 -12.98 -7.80
N ARG A 80 4.59 -12.01 -6.91
CA ARG A 80 3.28 -11.76 -6.29
C ARG A 80 2.30 -11.04 -7.22
N ASN A 81 2.79 -10.22 -8.16
CA ASN A 81 1.94 -9.57 -9.18
C ASN A 81 1.07 -10.57 -9.96
N LEU A 82 1.48 -11.84 -10.08
CA LEU A 82 0.70 -12.89 -10.75
C LEU A 82 -0.65 -13.20 -10.10
N ARG A 83 -0.88 -12.75 -8.86
CA ARG A 83 -2.10 -13.04 -8.08
C ARG A 83 -2.90 -11.79 -7.73
N LEU A 84 -2.41 -10.60 -8.08
CA LEU A 84 -3.05 -9.35 -7.72
C LEU A 84 -4.21 -9.01 -8.66
N TYR A 85 -5.18 -8.29 -8.13
CA TYR A 85 -6.35 -7.81 -8.86
C TYR A 85 -6.33 -6.29 -8.97
N GLY A 86 -6.49 -5.76 -10.18
CA GLY A 86 -6.62 -4.32 -10.44
C GLY A 86 -5.37 -3.45 -10.19
N VAL A 87 -4.41 -3.94 -9.41
CA VAL A 87 -3.15 -3.26 -9.08
C VAL A 87 -1.94 -4.19 -9.24
N SER A 88 -0.75 -3.59 -9.33
CA SER A 88 0.53 -4.30 -9.35
C SER A 88 1.57 -3.52 -8.56
N TYR A 89 2.56 -4.21 -8.01
CA TYR A 89 3.71 -3.53 -7.42
C TYR A 89 4.50 -2.80 -8.50
N ALA A 90 4.89 -1.58 -8.17
CA ALA A 90 5.73 -0.71 -8.96
C ALA A 90 6.78 -0.05 -8.06
N ILE A 91 7.85 0.43 -8.67
CA ILE A 91 8.96 1.09 -8.00
C ILE A 91 9.15 2.45 -8.67
N ASP A 92 9.35 3.50 -7.89
CA ASP A 92 9.66 4.82 -8.40
C ASP A 92 11.16 5.03 -8.67
N SER A 93 11.57 6.25 -9.02
CA SER A 93 12.98 6.58 -9.25
C SER A 93 13.85 6.56 -8.00
N LEU A 94 13.26 6.66 -6.81
CA LEU A 94 13.96 6.61 -5.53
C LEU A 94 14.05 5.18 -4.99
N GLY A 95 13.35 4.22 -5.61
CA GLY A 95 13.30 2.84 -5.17
C GLY A 95 12.13 2.56 -4.22
N ASP A 96 11.26 3.54 -3.96
CA ASP A 96 10.09 3.38 -3.11
C ASP A 96 9.06 2.49 -3.79
N ILE A 97 8.45 1.60 -3.01
CA ILE A 97 7.54 0.57 -3.50
C ILE A 97 6.09 1.04 -3.34
N TYR A 98 5.36 0.97 -4.45
CA TYR A 98 3.96 1.33 -4.55
C TYR A 98 3.13 0.17 -5.09
N LEU A 99 1.83 0.19 -4.80
CA LEU A 99 0.83 -0.47 -5.62
C LEU A 99 0.29 0.55 -6.61
N ALA A 100 0.30 0.21 -7.89
CA ALA A 100 -0.18 1.05 -8.97
C ALA A 100 -1.21 0.30 -9.81
N GLY A 101 -2.29 0.99 -10.18
CA GLY A 101 -3.37 0.46 -11.02
C GLY A 101 -3.94 1.55 -11.92
N LYS A 102 -4.47 1.15 -13.07
CA LYS A 102 -5.15 2.05 -14.00
C LYS A 102 -6.33 1.34 -14.63
N LEU A 103 -7.54 1.85 -14.36
CA LEU A 103 -8.80 1.25 -14.79
C LEU A 103 -9.55 2.19 -15.74
N PRO A 104 -10.24 1.69 -16.77
CA PRO A 104 -11.13 2.52 -17.57
C PRO A 104 -12.32 3.00 -16.73
N LEU A 105 -12.82 4.22 -16.98
CA LEU A 105 -13.95 4.76 -16.20
C LEU A 105 -15.21 3.89 -16.30
N SER A 106 -15.37 3.13 -17.38
CA SER A 106 -16.54 2.27 -17.62
C SER A 106 -16.68 1.11 -16.63
N VAL A 107 -15.63 0.77 -15.88
CA VAL A 107 -15.69 -0.29 -14.85
C VAL A 107 -15.79 0.28 -13.44
N VAL A 108 -15.85 1.60 -13.28
CA VAL A 108 -15.95 2.22 -11.96
C VAL A 108 -17.38 2.10 -11.46
N THR A 109 -17.63 1.04 -10.69
CA THR A 109 -18.88 0.77 -9.99
C THR A 109 -18.60 0.60 -8.49
N PRO A 110 -19.60 0.74 -7.60
CA PRO A 110 -19.39 0.55 -6.16
C PRO A 110 -18.71 -0.78 -5.82
N ASP A 111 -19.21 -1.89 -6.40
CA ASP A 111 -18.64 -3.23 -6.21
C ASP A 111 -17.20 -3.35 -6.69
N GLU A 112 -16.85 -2.69 -7.80
CA GLU A 112 -15.51 -2.75 -8.35
C GLU A 112 -14.53 -1.92 -7.51
N ILE A 113 -14.97 -0.77 -6.98
CA ILE A 113 -14.18 0.05 -6.08
C ILE A 113 -13.94 -0.68 -4.75
N ASP A 114 -14.96 -1.33 -4.18
CA ASP A 114 -14.80 -2.17 -2.99
C ASP A 114 -13.74 -3.26 -3.19
N ARG A 115 -13.84 -4.02 -4.28
CA ARG A 115 -12.83 -5.06 -4.63
C ARG A 115 -11.44 -4.48 -4.81
N LEU A 116 -11.33 -3.32 -5.46
CA LEU A 116 -10.05 -2.66 -5.70
C LEU A 116 -9.41 -2.20 -4.40
N LEU A 117 -10.16 -1.54 -3.51
CA LEU A 117 -9.67 -1.11 -2.20
C LEU A 117 -9.29 -2.31 -1.32
N GLY A 118 -10.08 -3.39 -1.35
CA GLY A 118 -9.75 -4.65 -0.68
C GLY A 118 -8.44 -5.25 -1.18
N SER A 119 -8.23 -5.30 -2.50
CA SER A 119 -6.97 -5.78 -3.09
C SER A 119 -5.78 -4.90 -2.71
N VAL A 120 -5.95 -3.57 -2.65
CA VAL A 120 -4.90 -2.65 -2.20
C VAL A 120 -4.54 -2.90 -0.74
N LEU A 121 -5.55 -3.03 0.12
CA LEU A 121 -5.34 -3.28 1.54
C LEU A 121 -4.61 -4.61 1.78
N GLU A 122 -5.05 -5.69 1.15
CA GLU A 122 -4.42 -7.01 1.28
C GLU A 122 -2.96 -6.99 0.80
N ALA A 123 -2.71 -6.36 -0.35
CA ALA A 123 -1.38 -6.29 -0.95
C ALA A 123 -0.43 -5.35 -0.19
N ALA A 124 -0.92 -4.31 0.47
CA ALA A 124 -0.08 -3.43 1.27
C ALA A 124 0.17 -3.98 2.69
N ASP A 125 -0.84 -4.58 3.31
CA ASP A 125 -0.79 -4.99 4.72
C ASP A 125 -0.20 -6.39 4.91
N GLY A 126 -0.68 -7.38 4.14
CA GLY A 126 -0.28 -8.78 4.29
C GLY A 126 1.24 -8.98 4.14
N PRO A 127 1.86 -8.51 3.05
CA PRO A 127 3.30 -8.62 2.79
C PRO A 127 4.24 -7.85 3.71
N PHE A 128 3.74 -6.92 4.53
CA PHE A 128 4.57 -5.89 5.15
C PHE A 128 5.76 -6.45 5.95
N ASN A 129 5.53 -7.45 6.81
CA ASN A 129 6.60 -8.06 7.60
C ASN A 129 7.61 -8.83 6.73
N THR A 130 7.15 -9.50 5.67
CA THR A 130 8.03 -10.21 4.74
C THR A 130 8.94 -9.22 4.00
N LEU A 131 8.43 -8.05 3.60
CA LEU A 131 9.24 -7.01 2.98
C LEU A 131 10.27 -6.43 3.97
N LEU A 132 9.89 -6.26 5.23
CA LEU A 132 10.79 -5.84 6.31
C LEU A 132 11.91 -6.86 6.55
N GLU A 133 11.59 -8.15 6.58
CA GLU A 133 12.59 -9.23 6.71
C GLU A 133 13.53 -9.31 5.52
N LEU A 134 13.01 -9.15 4.29
CA LEU A 134 13.82 -9.24 3.09
C LEU A 134 14.73 -8.03 2.89
N GLY A 135 14.22 -6.82 3.16
CA GLY A 135 14.85 -5.56 2.78
C GLY A 135 15.40 -4.70 3.92
N PHE A 136 15.15 -5.07 5.18
CA PHE A 136 15.48 -4.23 6.35
C PHE A 136 16.04 -5.03 7.53
N ALA A 137 16.44 -6.28 7.35
CA ALA A 137 16.88 -7.17 8.44
C ALA A 137 18.01 -6.54 9.28
N SER A 138 19.03 -5.98 8.64
CA SER A 138 20.16 -5.34 9.30
C SER A 138 19.72 -4.10 10.09
N ALA A 139 18.79 -3.31 9.57
CA ALA A 139 18.24 -2.15 10.26
C ALA A 139 17.44 -2.55 11.50
N ILE A 140 16.61 -3.60 11.38
CA ILE A 140 15.84 -4.18 12.49
C ILE A 140 16.76 -4.69 13.60
N LYS A 141 17.85 -5.39 13.26
CA LYS A 141 18.85 -5.85 14.23
C LYS A 141 19.50 -4.69 14.99
N ARG A 142 19.86 -3.61 14.29
CA ARG A 142 20.44 -2.39 14.90
C ARG A 142 19.45 -1.70 15.83
N GLU A 143 18.21 -1.51 15.39
CA GLU A 143 17.14 -0.88 16.18
C GLU A 143 16.86 -1.70 17.46
N TYR A 144 16.79 -3.03 17.34
CA TYR A 144 16.61 -3.92 18.50
C TYR A 144 17.74 -3.77 19.52
N ALA A 145 19.01 -3.84 19.08
CA ALA A 145 20.16 -3.68 19.96
C ALA A 145 20.17 -2.31 20.65
N TRP A 146 19.81 -1.24 19.92
CA TRP A 146 19.68 0.10 20.48
C TRP A 146 18.61 0.15 21.59
N ARG A 147 17.41 -0.38 21.34
CA ARG A 147 16.32 -0.40 22.33
C ARG A 147 16.70 -1.18 23.58
N VAL A 148 17.29 -2.36 23.42
CA VAL A 148 17.76 -3.19 24.54
C VAL A 148 18.80 -2.45 25.38
N SER A 149 19.76 -1.77 24.73
CA SER A 149 20.81 -1.00 25.43
C SER A 149 20.27 0.18 26.24
N ARG A 150 19.07 0.69 25.90
CA ARG A 150 18.43 1.86 26.49
C ARG A 150 17.26 1.52 27.42
N GLY A 151 16.87 0.25 27.51
CA GLY A 151 15.68 -0.19 28.25
C GLY A 151 14.36 0.22 27.60
N GLU A 152 14.36 0.50 26.30
CA GLU A 152 13.17 0.91 25.55
C GLU A 152 12.28 -0.30 25.18
N PRO A 153 10.95 -0.15 25.10
CA PRO A 153 10.05 -1.24 24.73
C PRO A 153 10.28 -1.80 23.31
N THR A 154 10.34 -3.13 23.15
CA THR A 154 10.56 -3.81 21.86
C THR A 154 9.31 -4.40 21.22
N ARG A 155 8.10 -4.09 21.72
CA ARG A 155 6.84 -4.75 21.28
C ARG A 155 6.61 -4.74 19.77
N ASN A 156 6.96 -3.64 19.09
CA ASN A 156 6.80 -3.52 17.63
C ASN A 156 7.81 -4.36 16.84
N LEU A 157 8.83 -4.90 17.50
CA LEU A 157 9.86 -5.76 16.92
C LEU A 157 9.64 -7.25 17.27
N ASP A 158 8.59 -7.58 18.03
CA ASP A 158 8.33 -8.96 18.48
C ASP A 158 8.15 -9.93 17.29
N ALA A 159 7.59 -9.43 16.18
CA ALA A 159 7.47 -10.16 14.92
C ALA A 159 8.83 -10.60 14.32
N PHE A 160 9.93 -9.91 14.66
CA PHE A 160 11.27 -10.13 14.11
C PHE A 160 12.24 -10.76 15.11
N THR A 161 11.75 -11.34 16.20
CA THR A 161 12.59 -11.96 17.25
C THR A 161 13.52 -13.05 16.73
N HIS A 162 13.18 -13.71 15.62
CA HIS A 162 14.04 -14.70 14.98
C HIS A 162 15.31 -14.06 14.39
N LEU A 163 15.22 -12.85 13.84
CA LEU A 163 16.39 -12.11 13.31
C LEU A 163 17.35 -11.67 14.42
N THR A 164 16.86 -11.44 15.63
CA THR A 164 17.65 -10.88 16.74
C THR A 164 18.26 -11.96 17.65
N ARG A 165 17.70 -13.18 17.67
CA ARG A 165 18.24 -14.33 18.42
C ARG A 165 19.54 -14.88 17.84
N GLU A 166 19.71 -14.83 16.52
CA GLU A 166 20.90 -15.38 15.83
C GLU A 166 22.20 -14.57 16.07
N SER A 167 22.13 -13.38 16.65
CA SER A 167 23.32 -12.61 17.05
C SER A 167 24.01 -13.14 18.32
N SER A 168 23.55 -14.30 18.83
CA SER A 168 24.03 -14.97 20.05
C SER A 168 24.76 -16.28 19.70
N SER A 169 25.79 -16.23 18.86
CA SER A 169 26.78 -17.31 18.71
C SER A 169 28.13 -16.76 18.29
#